data_AF-A0A5C8JG65-F1
#
_entry.id   AF-A0A5C8JG65-F1
#
_cell.length_a   1.000
_cell.length_b   1.000
_cell.length_c   1.000
_cell.angle_alpha   90.00
_cell.angle_beta   90.00
_cell.angle_gamma   90.00
#
_symmetry.space_group_name_H-M   'P 1'
#
loop_
_entity.id
_entity.type
_entity.pdbx_description
1 polymer ?
#
loop_
_entity_poly.entity_id
_entity_poly.type
_entity_poly.pdbx_seq_one_letter_code
_entity_poly.pdbx_strand_id
1 'polypeptide(L)'
;MENKYKLNRPIERKVRLNEQENEYIKKKIEASPFNNFQNFARTLLIQGEIKTTDYSELFTLNKQVSAIGNNINQVVRLANQFDEISKEDILDLQNQIQEVKDMVRTKINQEMKKNRKGIHNGLHETS
;
A
#
# COMPACT_ATOMS: atom_id res chain seq x y z
N MET A 1 41.79 37.24 16.11
CA MET A 1 40.98 36.12 16.64
C MET A 1 39.68 36.09 15.84
N GLU A 2 39.56 35.18 14.87
CA GLU A 2 38.32 35.01 14.12
C GLU A 2 37.32 34.23 14.96
N ASN A 3 36.24 34.89 15.37
CA ASN A 3 35.11 34.22 16.02
C ASN A 3 34.40 33.35 14.99
N LYS A 4 34.81 32.08 14.87
CA LYS A 4 34.20 31.10 13.98
C LYS A 4 32.85 30.69 14.57
N TYR A 5 31.78 31.34 14.11
CA TYR A 5 30.42 31.05 14.56
C TYR A 5 30.11 29.55 14.41
N LYS A 6 29.77 28.90 15.54
CA LYS A 6 29.37 27.50 15.57
C LYS A 6 27.87 27.38 15.29
N LEU A 7 27.53 26.79 14.15
CA LEU A 7 26.13 26.52 13.80
C LEU A 7 25.57 25.41 14.71
N ASN A 8 24.33 25.58 15.15
CA ASN A 8 23.58 24.52 15.87
C ASN A 8 23.31 23.29 15.00
N ARG A 9 23.45 23.41 13.67
CA ARG A 9 23.21 22.35 12.69
C ARG A 9 24.36 22.32 11.67
N PRO A 10 25.51 21.72 12.01
CA PRO A 10 26.72 21.79 11.18
C PRO A 10 26.76 20.77 10.03
N ILE A 11 25.86 19.78 10.00
CA ILE A 11 25.87 18.70 9.01
C ILE A 11 25.03 19.11 7.79
N GLU A 12 25.65 19.07 6.61
CA GLU A 12 24.99 19.36 5.33
C GLU A 12 24.62 18.07 4.59
N ARG A 13 23.45 18.07 3.95
CA ARG A 13 23.04 17.06 2.97
C ARG A 13 22.55 17.77 1.71
N LYS A 14 23.05 17.37 0.55
CA LYS A 14 22.66 17.94 -0.75
C LYS A 14 21.58 17.11 -1.41
N VAL A 15 20.56 17.78 -1.95
CA VAL A 15 19.50 17.17 -2.77
C VAL A 15 19.55 17.85 -4.13
N ARG A 16 19.67 17.05 -5.20
CA ARG A 16 19.61 17.56 -6.58
C ARG A 16 18.18 17.41 -7.07
N LEU A 17 17.66 18.45 -7.70
CA LEU A 17 16.31 18.53 -8.25
C LEU A 17 16.39 18.99 -9.70
N ASN A 18 15.48 18.53 -10.54
CA ASN A 18 15.22 19.17 -11.83
C ASN A 18 14.31 20.40 -11.65
N GLU A 19 14.15 21.20 -12.71
CA GLU A 19 13.38 22.44 -12.69
C GLU A 19 11.93 22.23 -12.20
N GLN A 20 11.27 21.18 -12.70
CA GLN A 20 9.87 20.88 -12.38
C GLN A 20 9.70 20.50 -10.91
N GLU A 21 10.60 19.65 -10.38
CA GLU A 21 10.61 19.25 -8.98
C GLU A 21 10.84 20.45 -8.06
N ASN A 22 11.77 21.33 -8.43
CA ASN A 22 12.07 22.55 -7.68
C ASN A 22 10.87 23.49 -7.61
N GLU A 23 10.22 23.77 -8.75
CA GLU A 23 9.03 24.61 -8.80
C GLU A 23 7.85 24.01 -8.02
N TYR A 24 7.69 22.68 -8.09
CA TYR A 24 6.67 21.98 -7.32
C TYR A 24 6.92 22.11 -5.81
N ILE A 25 8.16 21.96 -5.37
CA ILE A 25 8.53 22.11 -3.96
C ILE A 25 8.32 23.55 -3.49
N LYS A 26 8.68 24.57 -4.29
CA LYS A 26 8.42 25.97 -3.96
C LYS A 26 6.94 26.23 -3.68
N LYS A 27 6.06 25.79 -4.57
CA LYS A 27 4.60 25.91 -4.39
C LYS A 27 4.12 25.21 -3.12
N LYS A 28 4.67 24.03 -2.80
CA LYS A 28 4.36 23.34 -1.55
C LYS A 28 4.82 24.11 -0.32
N ILE A 29 5.98 24.77 -0.37
CA ILE A 29 6.48 25.60 0.72
C ILE A 29 5.58 26.82 0.91
N GLU A 30 5.23 27.52 -0.17
CA GLU A 30 4.32 28.68 -0.15
C GLU A 30 2.94 28.33 0.43
N ALA A 31 2.44 27.13 0.14
CA ALA A 31 1.18 26.63 0.68
C ALA A 31 1.29 26.06 2.11
N SER A 32 2.48 26.03 2.70
CA SER A 32 2.75 25.49 4.03
C SER A 32 3.00 26.61 5.05
N PRO A 33 2.93 26.35 6.37
CA PRO A 33 3.33 27.33 7.38
C PRO A 33 4.86 27.54 7.46
N PHE A 34 5.65 26.92 6.58
CA PHE A 34 7.10 27.04 6.57
C PHE A 34 7.56 28.11 5.57
N ASN A 35 8.41 29.02 6.03
CA ASN A 35 8.85 30.17 5.22
C ASN A 35 10.12 29.91 4.39
N ASN A 36 10.72 28.71 4.49
CA ASN A 36 11.94 28.38 3.75
C ASN A 36 12.14 26.87 3.58
N PHE A 37 12.93 26.50 2.57
CA PHE A 37 13.24 25.12 2.22
C PHE A 37 13.90 24.33 3.36
N GLN A 38 14.84 24.94 4.10
CA GLN A 38 15.56 24.26 5.17
C GLN A 38 14.61 23.75 6.27
N ASN A 39 13.69 24.59 6.73
CA ASN A 39 12.72 24.22 7.76
C ASN A 39 11.69 23.24 7.22
N PHE A 40 11.20 23.45 5.99
CA PHE A 40 10.26 22.55 5.33
C PHE A 40 10.83 21.13 5.17
N ALA A 41 11.99 21.03 4.51
CA ALA A 41 12.65 19.75 4.23
C ALA A 41 13.07 19.04 5.52
N ARG A 42 13.67 19.76 6.48
CA ARG A 42 14.07 19.15 7.75
C ARG A 42 12.87 18.62 8.53
N THR A 43 11.78 19.39 8.58
CA THR A 43 10.58 18.97 9.31
C THR A 43 9.94 17.76 8.64
N LEU A 44 9.82 17.77 7.31
CA LEU A 44 9.32 16.63 6.54
C LEU A 44 10.22 15.39 6.64
N LEU A 45 11.54 15.54 6.67
CA LEU A 45 12.47 14.40 6.79
C LEU A 45 12.49 13.80 8.20
N ILE A 46 12.14 14.58 9.24
CA ILE A 46 12.11 14.11 10.64
C ILE A 46 10.73 13.60 11.04
N GLN A 47 9.68 14.31 10.64
CA GLN A 47 8.29 14.04 11.05
C GLN A 47 7.47 13.33 9.96
N GLY A 48 7.92 13.39 8.71
CA GLY A 48 7.20 12.77 7.61
C GLY A 48 7.11 11.28 7.85
N GLU A 49 5.89 10.80 8.02
CA GLU A 49 5.62 9.38 8.00
C GLU A 49 5.98 8.86 6.60
N ILE A 50 6.89 7.89 6.52
CA ILE A 50 7.02 7.09 5.32
C ILE A 50 5.79 6.19 5.30
N LYS A 51 4.74 6.61 4.58
CA LYS A 51 3.66 5.69 4.20
C LYS A 51 4.24 4.65 3.24
N THR A 52 4.81 3.58 3.79
CA THR A 52 4.94 2.33 3.07
C THR A 52 3.54 1.78 2.91
N THR A 53 2.87 2.10 1.80
CA THR A 53 1.66 1.38 1.42
C THR A 53 2.10 -0.04 1.10
N ASP A 54 1.89 -0.95 2.06
CA ASP A 54 2.19 -2.36 1.87
C ASP A 54 1.21 -2.95 0.85
N TYR A 55 1.67 -3.11 -0.40
CA TYR A 55 0.90 -3.70 -1.49
C TYR A 55 0.88 -5.23 -1.46
N SER A 56 1.44 -5.87 -0.42
CA SER A 56 1.42 -7.34 -0.28
C SER A 56 0.00 -7.90 -0.28
N GLU A 57 -0.97 -7.15 0.24
CA GLU A 57 -2.38 -7.51 0.20
C GLU A 57 -2.96 -7.50 -1.23
N LEU A 58 -2.59 -6.50 -2.04
CA LEU A 58 -2.97 -6.41 -3.46
C LEU A 58 -2.35 -7.53 -4.30
N PHE A 59 -1.12 -7.92 -4.01
CA PHE A 59 -0.48 -9.07 -4.65
C PHE A 59 -1.18 -10.39 -4.28
N THR A 60 -1.55 -10.54 -3.01
CA THR A 60 -2.29 -11.72 -2.52
C THR A 60 -3.69 -11.79 -3.15
N LEU A 61 -4.39 -10.66 -3.24
CA LEU A 61 -5.70 -10.57 -3.90
C LEU A 61 -5.59 -10.90 -5.39
N ASN A 62 -4.62 -10.35 -6.10
CA ASN A 62 -4.38 -10.66 -7.52
C ASN A 62 -4.12 -12.16 -7.72
N LYS A 63 -3.33 -12.80 -6.85
CA LYS A 63 -3.09 -14.25 -6.92
C LYS A 63 -4.37 -15.07 -6.74
N GLN A 64 -5.26 -14.66 -5.83
CA GLN A 64 -6.56 -15.31 -5.64
C GLN A 64 -7.47 -15.11 -6.86
N VAL A 65 -7.49 -13.91 -7.44
CA VAL A 65 -8.24 -13.62 -8.68
C VAL A 65 -7.71 -14.44 -9.87
N SER A 66 -6.39 -14.57 -10.02
CA SER A 66 -5.79 -15.43 -11.06
C SER A 66 -6.15 -16.90 -10.88
N ALA A 67 -6.24 -17.39 -9.64
CA ALA A 67 -6.69 -18.75 -9.36
C ALA A 67 -8.17 -18.97 -9.75
N ILE A 68 -9.05 -18.00 -9.49
CA ILE A 68 -10.45 -18.03 -9.95
C ILE A 68 -10.51 -18.12 -11.48
N GLY A 69 -9.74 -17.28 -12.18
CA GLY A 69 -9.69 -17.29 -13.65
C GLY A 69 -9.23 -18.64 -14.20
N ASN A 70 -8.25 -19.28 -13.56
CA ASN A 70 -7.80 -20.62 -13.96
C ASN A 70 -8.88 -21.68 -13.76
N ASN A 71 -9.62 -21.64 -12.65
CA ASN A 71 -10.71 -22.58 -12.40
C ASN A 71 -11.84 -22.39 -13.41
N ILE A 72 -12.24 -21.14 -13.70
CA ILE A 72 -13.22 -20.82 -14.75
C ILE A 72 -12.75 -21.34 -16.12
N ASN A 73 -11.47 -21.16 -16.46
CA ASN A 73 -10.92 -21.68 -17.72
C ASN A 73 -10.86 -23.22 -17.78
N GLN A 74 -10.82 -23.90 -16.65
CA GLN A 74 -10.98 -25.36 -16.62
C GLN A 74 -12.44 -25.74 -16.89
N VAL A 75 -13.41 -25.01 -16.33
CA VAL A 75 -14.84 -25.19 -16.64
C VAL A 75 -15.13 -25.05 -18.11
N VAL A 76 -14.64 -23.96 -18.72
CA VAL A 76 -14.87 -23.70 -20.15
C VAL A 76 -14.30 -24.82 -21.00
N ARG A 77 -13.11 -25.34 -20.65
CA ARG A 77 -12.52 -26.48 -21.35
C ARG A 77 -13.33 -27.77 -21.15
N LEU A 78 -13.81 -28.04 -19.94
CA LEU A 78 -14.66 -29.19 -19.66
C LEU A 78 -15.98 -29.09 -20.43
N ALA A 79 -16.65 -27.95 -20.37
CA ALA A 79 -17.90 -27.67 -21.10
C ALA A 79 -17.74 -27.86 -22.61
N ASN A 80 -16.65 -27.33 -23.18
CA ASN A 80 -16.35 -27.46 -24.60
C ASN A 80 -15.93 -28.88 -25.00
N GLN A 81 -15.48 -29.70 -24.05
CA GLN A 81 -15.04 -31.07 -24.31
C GLN A 81 -16.19 -32.09 -24.31
N PHE A 82 -17.26 -31.83 -23.55
CA PHE A 82 -18.34 -32.80 -23.35
C PHE A 82 -19.64 -32.52 -24.13
N ASP A 83 -19.84 -31.31 -24.67
CA ASP A 83 -21.06 -30.84 -25.39
C ASP A 83 -22.40 -30.98 -24.60
N GLU A 84 -22.40 -31.70 -23.46
CA GLU A 84 -23.41 -31.74 -22.42
C GLU A 84 -22.71 -31.81 -21.05
N ILE A 85 -22.89 -30.80 -20.21
CA ILE A 85 -22.39 -30.77 -18.83
C ILE A 85 -23.36 -31.55 -17.92
N SER A 86 -22.82 -32.41 -17.04
CA SER A 86 -23.64 -33.10 -16.05
C SER A 86 -24.03 -32.15 -14.89
N LYS A 87 -25.15 -32.44 -14.22
CA LYS A 87 -25.57 -31.66 -13.04
C LYS A 87 -24.59 -31.79 -11.88
N GLU A 88 -23.90 -32.92 -11.76
CA GLU A 88 -22.85 -33.13 -10.76
C GLU A 88 -21.66 -32.19 -11.01
N ASP A 89 -21.25 -32.02 -12.27
CA ASP A 89 -20.16 -31.09 -12.62
C ASP A 89 -20.53 -29.63 -12.26
N ILE A 90 -21.78 -29.22 -12.49
CA ILE A 90 -22.26 -27.89 -12.08
C ILE A 90 -22.21 -27.72 -10.56
N LEU A 91 -22.59 -28.76 -9.81
CA LEU A 91 -22.63 -28.73 -8.35
C LEU A 91 -21.22 -28.61 -7.76
N ASP A 92 -20.26 -29.37 -8.29
CA ASP A 92 -18.85 -29.27 -7.89
C ASP A 92 -18.27 -27.90 -8.21
N LEU A 93 -18.67 -27.30 -9.33
CA LEU A 93 -18.26 -25.94 -9.67
C LEU A 93 -18.85 -24.89 -8.74
N GLN A 94 -20.12 -25.02 -8.35
CA GLN A 94 -20.73 -24.15 -7.37
C GLN A 94 -20.00 -24.25 -6.01
N ASN A 95 -19.63 -25.46 -5.60
CA ASN A 95 -18.88 -25.70 -4.36
C ASN A 95 -17.49 -25.06 -4.41
N GLN A 96 -16.74 -25.23 -5.49
CA GLN A 96 -15.42 -24.61 -5.66
C GLN A 96 -15.49 -23.07 -5.67
N ILE A 97 -16.50 -22.50 -6.33
CA ILE A 97 -16.72 -21.04 -6.31
C ILE A 97 -17.04 -20.55 -4.90
N GLN A 98 -17.82 -21.32 -4.14
CA GLN A 98 -18.21 -20.97 -2.78
C GLN A 98 -17.00 -21.01 -1.83
N GLU A 99 -16.15 -22.04 -1.93
CA GLU A 99 -14.91 -22.12 -1.15
C GLU A 99 -13.98 -20.92 -1.41
N VAL A 100 -13.85 -20.51 -2.68
CA VAL A 100 -13.01 -19.36 -3.01
C VAL A 100 -13.61 -18.06 -2.45
N LYS A 101 -14.93 -17.86 -2.53
CA LYS A 101 -15.60 -16.70 -1.92
C LYS A 101 -15.36 -16.63 -0.42
N ASP A 102 -15.45 -17.76 0.28
CA ASP A 102 -15.27 -17.83 1.72
C ASP A 102 -13.81 -17.60 2.13
N MET A 103 -12.86 -18.09 1.33
CA MET A 103 -11.43 -17.82 1.52
C MET A 103 -11.11 -16.33 1.36
N VAL A 104 -11.63 -15.68 0.32
CA VAL A 104 -11.45 -14.24 0.07
C VAL A 104 -12.07 -13.42 1.21
N ARG A 105 -13.31 -13.74 1.60
CA ARG A 105 -14.02 -13.06 2.69
C ARG A 105 -13.29 -13.17 4.02
N THR A 106 -12.77 -14.36 4.32
CA THR A 106 -11.99 -14.61 5.55
C THR A 106 -10.70 -13.80 5.56
N LYS A 107 -9.99 -13.76 4.42
CA LYS A 107 -8.74 -13.03 4.31
C LYS A 107 -8.93 -11.52 4.47
N ILE A 108 -9.93 -10.95 3.79
CA ILE A 108 -10.31 -9.53 3.94
C ILE A 108 -10.66 -9.20 5.40
N ASN A 109 -11.46 -10.04 6.06
CA ASN A 109 -11.84 -9.83 7.46
C ASN A 109 -10.65 -9.90 8.44
N GLN A 110 -9.66 -10.76 8.17
CA GLN A 110 -8.45 -10.85 8.98
C GLN A 110 -7.57 -9.60 8.85
N GLU A 111 -7.36 -9.12 7.62
CA GLU A 111 -6.55 -7.92 7.37
C GLU A 111 -7.24 -6.65 7.92
N MET A 112 -8.56 -6.53 7.78
CA MET A 112 -9.34 -5.45 8.42
C MET A 112 -9.20 -5.43 9.96
N LYS A 113 -9.11 -6.61 10.61
CA LYS A 113 -8.89 -6.71 12.06
C LYS A 113 -7.47 -6.33 12.47
N LYS A 114 -6.46 -6.64 11.67
CA LYS A 114 -5.06 -6.24 11.94
C LYS A 114 -4.86 -4.73 11.82
N ASN A 115 -5.43 -4.11 10.77
CA ASN A 115 -5.38 -2.66 10.59
C ASN A 115 -6.05 -1.89 11.74
N ARG A 116 -7.12 -2.43 12.34
CA ARG A 116 -7.74 -1.85 13.55
C ARG A 116 -6.87 -1.93 14.80
N LYS A 117 -6.03 -2.96 14.96
CA LYS A 117 -5.14 -3.12 16.13
C LYS A 117 -3.92 -2.20 16.08
N GLY A 118 -3.39 -1.90 14.89
CA GLY A 118 -2.28 -0.95 14.73
C GLY A 118 -2.59 0.47 15.19
N ILE A 119 -3.86 0.89 15.09
CA ILE A 119 -4.31 2.24 15.50
C ILE A 119 -4.35 2.40 17.03
N HIS A 120 -4.53 1.32 17.80
CA HIS A 120 -4.67 1.40 19.26
C HIS A 120 -3.33 1.41 20.01
N ASN A 121 -2.29 0.76 19.46
CA ASN A 121 -0.97 0.68 20.13
C ASN A 121 -0.11 1.94 19.99
N GLY A 122 -0.42 2.86 19.07
CA GLY A 122 0.33 4.11 18.87
C GLY A 122 -0.03 5.25 19.83
N LEU A 123 -1.02 5.06 20.72
CA LEU A 123 -1.55 6.11 21.60
C LEU A 123 -1.03 6.04 23.05
N HIS A 124 -0.19 5.06 23.39
CA HIS A 124 0.21 4.81 24.79
C HIS A 124 1.68 5.08 25.13
N GLU A 125 2.53 5.52 24.19
CA GLU A 125 3.97 5.70 24.45
C GLU A 125 4.48 7.15 24.47
N THR A 126 3.60 8.14 24.58
CA THR A 126 4.02 9.54 24.76
C THR A 126 3.31 10.19 25.95
N SER A 127 3.78 9.86 27.14
CA SER A 127 3.60 10.66 28.37
C SER A 127 4.94 10.79 29.06
#